data_AF-A0A940TN13-F1
#
_entry.id   AF-A0A940TN13-F1
#
_cell.length_a   1.000
_cell.length_b   1.000
_cell.length_c   1.000
_cell.angle_alpha   90.00
_cell.angle_beta   90.00
_cell.angle_gamma   90.00
#
_symmetry.space_group_name_H-M   'P 1'
#
loop_
_entity.id
_entity.type
_entity.pdbx_description
1 polymer ?
#
loop_
_entity_poly.entity_id
_entity_poly.type
_entity_poly.pdbx_seq_one_letter_code
_entity_poly.pdbx_strand_id
1 'polypeptide(L)'
;VQKGDMIDTKLGQWKGVNDFVFKASRQKIDHYNFYSLVYDPMTTCGCCECIAAVLPMCNGVMTVNRDFMGMTPCGMKFTTLAGSVGGGAVTPGFVGHSKYNITQRKWLVGDGGLKRLVWIPKILKEEIGERLKKRAAEIGIPNLLDMIADETIGVTEEEILPFLTEKNHPALSMDPILG
;
A
#
# COMPACT_ATOMS: atom_id res chain seq x y z
N VAL A 1 -8.95 -21.85 -2.30
CA VAL A 1 -10.13 -21.52 -1.48
C VAL A 1 -11.27 -21.15 -2.42
N GLN A 2 -12.43 -21.79 -2.34
CA GLN A 2 -13.62 -21.32 -3.07
C GLN A 2 -14.09 -20.02 -2.43
N LYS A 3 -14.32 -18.97 -3.23
CA LYS A 3 -14.66 -17.64 -2.69
C LYS A 3 -16.00 -17.64 -1.93
N GLY A 4 -16.99 -18.40 -2.41
CA GLY A 4 -18.34 -18.31 -1.87
C GLY A 4 -18.93 -16.92 -2.08
N ASP A 5 -19.83 -16.52 -1.18
CA ASP A 5 -20.56 -15.26 -1.27
C ASP A 5 -19.62 -14.05 -1.15
N MET A 6 -19.88 -13.05 -2.00
CA MET A 6 -19.19 -11.77 -1.94
C MET A 6 -19.86 -10.90 -0.87
N ILE A 7 -19.10 -10.49 0.15
CA ILE A 7 -19.59 -9.65 1.26
C ILE A 7 -19.39 -8.19 0.91
N ASP A 8 -18.20 -7.83 0.44
CA ASP A 8 -17.87 -6.46 0.04
C ASP A 8 -17.07 -6.47 -1.27
N THR A 9 -17.63 -5.86 -2.32
CA THR A 9 -16.98 -5.76 -3.64
C THR A 9 -15.82 -4.78 -3.66
N LYS A 10 -15.90 -3.70 -2.87
CA LYS A 10 -14.97 -2.58 -2.83
C LYS A 10 -13.73 -2.95 -2.01
N LEU A 11 -13.93 -3.45 -0.80
CA LEU A 11 -12.86 -3.90 0.09
C LEU A 11 -12.34 -5.30 -0.29
N GLY A 12 -13.11 -6.02 -1.11
CA GLY A 12 -12.77 -7.36 -1.57
C GLY A 12 -12.87 -8.35 -0.43
N GLN A 13 -14.07 -8.58 0.07
CA GLN A 13 -14.32 -9.52 1.16
C GLN A 13 -15.26 -10.64 0.68
N TRP A 14 -14.93 -11.88 1.06
CA TRP A 14 -15.68 -13.07 0.67
C TRP A 14 -15.88 -14.01 1.84
N LYS A 15 -17.09 -14.55 1.98
CA LYS A 15 -17.45 -15.48 3.06
C LYS A 15 -16.55 -16.72 3.08
N GLY A 16 -16.32 -17.34 1.92
CA GLY A 16 -15.50 -18.54 1.82
C GLY A 16 -14.02 -18.29 2.14
N VAL A 17 -13.52 -17.06 1.95
CA VAL A 17 -12.18 -16.69 2.40
C VAL A 17 -12.16 -16.48 3.90
N ASN A 18 -13.12 -15.76 4.47
CA ASN A 18 -13.24 -15.57 5.92
C ASN A 18 -13.32 -16.92 6.66
N ASP A 19 -14.19 -17.84 6.20
CA ASP A 19 -14.33 -19.19 6.77
C ASP A 19 -13.00 -19.97 6.74
N PHE A 20 -12.22 -19.82 5.66
CA PHE A 20 -10.91 -20.46 5.55
C PHE A 20 -9.89 -19.83 6.50
N VAL A 21 -9.82 -18.50 6.54
CA VAL A 21 -8.88 -17.73 7.36
C VAL A 21 -9.13 -17.97 8.83
N PHE A 22 -10.39 -17.99 9.27
CA PHE A 22 -10.76 -18.32 10.65
C PHE A 22 -10.25 -19.70 11.07
N LYS A 23 -10.40 -20.71 10.22
CA LYS A 23 -9.88 -22.05 10.50
C LYS A 23 -8.34 -22.08 10.48
N ALA A 24 -7.73 -21.52 9.44
CA ALA A 24 -6.28 -21.55 9.23
C ALA A 24 -5.51 -20.74 10.29
N SER A 25 -6.09 -19.65 10.79
CA SER A 25 -5.51 -18.80 11.84
C SER A 25 -5.71 -19.34 13.25
N ARG A 26 -6.30 -20.53 13.42
CA ARG A 26 -6.75 -21.08 14.72
C ARG A 26 -7.70 -20.11 15.44
N GLN A 27 -8.69 -19.61 14.69
CA GLN A 27 -9.76 -18.74 15.17
C GLN A 27 -9.31 -17.36 15.65
N LYS A 28 -8.08 -16.95 15.29
CA LYS A 28 -7.53 -15.64 15.67
C LYS A 28 -7.98 -14.50 14.76
N ILE A 29 -8.12 -14.78 13.47
CA ILE A 29 -8.52 -13.82 12.44
C ILE A 29 -9.81 -14.33 11.83
N ASP A 30 -10.90 -13.60 12.00
CA ASP A 30 -12.22 -13.93 11.47
C ASP A 30 -12.40 -13.46 10.02
N HIS A 31 -11.76 -12.37 9.62
CA HIS A 31 -11.79 -11.83 8.27
C HIS A 31 -10.57 -10.97 7.94
N TYR A 32 -10.44 -10.59 6.66
CA TYR A 32 -9.61 -9.46 6.22
C TYR A 32 -10.15 -8.92 4.88
N ASN A 33 -9.74 -7.70 4.54
CA ASN A 33 -10.06 -7.03 3.28
C ASN A 33 -8.88 -7.07 2.32
N PHE A 34 -9.07 -7.63 1.12
CA PHE A 34 -7.98 -7.79 0.15
C PHE A 34 -7.51 -6.48 -0.47
N TYR A 35 -8.41 -5.50 -0.54
CA TYR A 35 -8.22 -4.27 -1.32
C TYR A 35 -8.12 -3.02 -0.45
N SER A 36 -7.93 -3.19 0.87
CA SER A 36 -7.74 -2.08 1.80
C SER A 36 -6.52 -2.30 2.69
N LEU A 37 -5.82 -1.20 2.95
CA LEU A 37 -4.75 -1.02 3.92
C LEU A 37 -5.32 -0.52 5.26
N VAL A 38 -6.45 0.19 5.23
CA VAL A 38 -7.02 0.93 6.37
C VAL A 38 -8.00 0.07 7.15
N TYR A 39 -8.87 -0.66 6.47
CA TYR A 39 -9.92 -1.45 7.12
C TYR A 39 -9.53 -2.93 7.11
N ASP A 40 -9.26 -3.50 8.29
CA ASP A 40 -8.95 -4.92 8.51
C ASP A 40 -8.03 -5.55 7.45
N PRO A 41 -6.82 -5.02 7.24
CA PRO A 41 -5.92 -5.48 6.17
C PRO A 41 -5.43 -6.91 6.42
N MET A 42 -4.87 -7.53 5.37
CA MET A 42 -4.23 -8.83 5.49
C MET A 42 -3.03 -8.78 6.46
N THR A 43 -2.82 -9.86 7.20
CA THR A 43 -1.65 -10.00 8.08
C THR A 43 -0.35 -10.12 7.29
N THR A 44 0.77 -9.71 7.90
CA THR A 44 2.08 -9.68 7.22
C THR A 44 3.05 -10.71 7.79
N CYS A 45 3.67 -11.50 6.91
CA CYS A 45 4.83 -12.34 7.26
C CYS A 45 6.12 -11.52 7.25
N GLY A 46 7.15 -12.01 7.96
CA GLY A 46 8.51 -11.45 7.89
C GLY A 46 9.21 -11.64 6.52
N CYS A 47 8.53 -12.27 5.57
CA CYS A 47 9.01 -12.64 4.23
C CYS A 47 8.59 -11.67 3.12
N CYS A 48 7.86 -10.60 3.44
CA CYS A 48 7.44 -9.61 2.45
C CYS A 48 8.64 -8.93 1.76
N GLU A 49 8.48 -8.60 0.47
CA GLU A 49 9.47 -7.86 -0.30
C GLU A 49 9.33 -6.35 -0.10
N CYS A 50 8.12 -5.90 0.21
CA CYS A 50 7.73 -4.51 0.39
C CYS A 50 6.76 -4.38 1.57
N ILE A 51 6.74 -3.19 2.18
CA ILE A 51 5.72 -2.80 3.15
C ILE A 51 5.08 -1.49 2.67
N ALA A 52 3.76 -1.47 2.60
CA ALA A 52 2.98 -0.25 2.40
C ALA A 52 2.56 0.33 3.76
N ALA A 53 2.55 1.65 3.85
CA ALA A 53 2.15 2.40 5.04
C ALA A 53 1.34 3.65 4.65
N VAL A 54 0.29 3.97 5.42
CA VAL A 54 -0.45 5.23 5.26
C VAL A 54 0.44 6.41 5.66
N LEU A 55 0.39 7.48 4.87
CA LEU A 55 0.94 8.79 5.14
C LEU A 55 -0.21 9.79 5.30
N PRO A 56 -0.66 10.07 6.54
CA PRO A 56 -1.87 10.85 6.79
C PRO A 56 -1.80 12.28 6.25
N MET A 57 -0.67 12.98 6.39
CA MET A 57 -0.54 14.36 5.91
C MET A 57 -0.56 14.43 4.38
N CYS A 58 -0.06 13.38 3.72
CA CYS A 58 -0.05 13.27 2.26
C CYS A 58 -1.35 12.69 1.68
N ASN A 59 -2.33 12.36 2.53
CA ASN A 59 -3.58 11.66 2.16
C ASN A 59 -3.31 10.40 1.28
N GLY A 60 -2.21 9.72 1.54
CA GLY A 60 -1.62 8.76 0.61
C GLY A 60 -1.00 7.55 1.29
N VAL A 61 -0.32 6.75 0.50
CA VAL A 61 0.37 5.52 0.89
C VAL A 61 1.78 5.57 0.34
N MET A 62 2.76 5.23 1.17
CA MET A 62 4.11 4.92 0.70
C MET A 62 4.31 3.41 0.57
N THR A 63 5.29 2.99 -0.22
CA THR A 63 5.80 1.61 -0.21
C THR A 63 7.31 1.62 -0.14
N VAL A 64 7.90 0.81 0.74
CA VAL A 64 9.34 0.61 0.85
C VAL A 64 9.72 -0.86 0.63
N ASN A 65 10.68 -1.13 -0.25
CA ASN A 65 11.22 -2.48 -0.46
C ASN A 65 12.34 -2.82 0.54
N ARG A 66 12.55 -4.12 0.74
CA ARG A 66 13.56 -4.67 1.67
C ARG A 66 14.98 -4.20 1.41
N ASP A 67 15.32 -3.90 0.15
CA ASP A 67 16.67 -3.51 -0.27
C ASP A 67 16.99 -2.05 0.08
N PHE A 68 15.98 -1.25 0.45
CA PHE A 68 16.16 0.14 0.85
C PHE A 68 16.46 0.27 2.34
N MET A 69 17.64 0.83 2.66
CA MET A 69 18.16 0.93 4.03
C MET A 69 17.93 2.30 4.70
N GLY A 70 17.35 3.25 3.97
CA GLY A 70 17.13 4.62 4.41
C GLY A 70 15.89 4.82 5.27
N MET A 71 15.71 6.05 5.73
CA MET A 71 14.47 6.49 6.38
C MET A 71 13.36 6.66 5.34
N THR A 72 12.12 6.52 5.79
CA THR A 72 10.94 6.70 4.96
C THR A 72 10.01 7.73 5.59
N PRO A 73 9.09 8.33 4.82
CA PRO A 73 8.18 9.35 5.33
C PRO A 73 7.30 8.93 6.51
N CYS A 74 7.10 7.62 6.74
CA CYS A 74 6.38 7.14 7.92
C CYS A 74 7.24 7.11 9.22
N GLY A 75 8.43 7.71 9.19
CA GLY A 75 9.32 7.83 10.36
C GLY A 75 10.08 6.55 10.72
N MET A 76 10.08 5.54 9.86
CA MET A 76 10.72 4.24 10.12
C MET A 76 11.50 3.71 8.92
N LYS A 77 12.52 2.88 9.19
CA LYS A 77 13.20 2.07 8.16
C LYS A 77 12.39 0.81 7.86
N PHE A 78 12.68 0.14 6.74
CA PHE A 78 12.07 -1.16 6.41
C PHE A 78 12.23 -2.17 7.54
N THR A 79 13.40 -2.27 8.17
CA THR A 79 13.67 -3.25 9.24
C THR A 79 12.80 -3.02 10.47
N THR A 80 12.57 -1.76 10.85
CA THR A 80 11.69 -1.38 11.96
C THR A 80 10.23 -1.70 11.62
N LEU A 81 9.78 -1.37 10.40
CA LEU A 81 8.45 -1.71 9.92
C LEU A 81 8.22 -3.22 9.90
N ALA A 82 9.17 -4.00 9.39
CA ALA A 82 9.06 -5.45 9.34
C ALA A 82 8.96 -6.08 10.73
N GLY A 83 9.63 -5.50 11.74
CA GLY A 83 9.50 -5.91 13.14
C GLY A 83 8.16 -5.56 13.75
N SER A 84 7.58 -4.40 13.39
CA SER A 84 6.31 -3.92 13.94
C SER A 84 5.06 -4.55 13.28
N VAL A 85 5.12 -4.78 11.98
CA VAL A 85 3.97 -5.26 11.16
C VAL A 85 4.04 -6.77 10.94
N GLY A 86 5.22 -7.36 11.06
CA GLY A 86 5.41 -8.81 11.00
C GLY A 86 4.77 -9.54 12.20
N GLY A 87 4.63 -10.86 12.08
CA GLY A 87 4.15 -11.71 13.18
C GLY A 87 2.68 -12.14 13.07
N GLY A 88 2.02 -11.84 11.95
CA GLY A 88 0.67 -12.34 11.68
C GLY A 88 -0.45 -11.59 12.41
N ALA A 89 -0.17 -10.38 12.90
CA ALA A 89 -1.20 -9.46 13.39
C ALA A 89 -1.87 -8.71 12.23
N VAL A 90 -3.10 -8.27 12.45
CA VAL A 90 -3.81 -7.31 11.57
C VAL A 90 -3.43 -5.92 12.06
N THR A 91 -2.79 -5.14 11.19
CA THR A 91 -2.26 -3.81 11.55
C THR A 91 -2.82 -2.76 10.59
N PRO A 92 -3.97 -2.14 10.92
CA PRO A 92 -4.54 -1.06 10.13
C PRO A 92 -3.50 0.01 9.78
N GLY A 93 -3.47 0.42 8.52
CA GLY A 93 -2.51 1.37 7.98
C GLY A 93 -1.23 0.73 7.44
N PHE A 94 -1.02 -0.58 7.62
CA PHE A 94 0.19 -1.27 7.16
C PHE A 94 -0.12 -2.63 6.51
N VAL A 95 0.57 -2.95 5.41
CA VAL A 95 0.53 -4.30 4.82
C VAL A 95 1.83 -4.63 4.10
N GLY A 96 2.34 -5.83 4.32
CA GLY A 96 3.45 -6.39 3.55
C GLY A 96 2.96 -7.01 2.25
N HIS A 97 3.70 -6.83 1.17
CA HIS A 97 3.35 -7.35 -0.15
C HIS A 97 4.57 -7.59 -1.03
N SER A 98 4.37 -8.17 -2.22
CA SER A 98 5.40 -8.30 -3.24
C SER A 98 5.61 -7.00 -4.02
N LYS A 99 6.80 -6.80 -4.60
CA LYS A 99 7.10 -5.61 -5.43
C LYS A 99 6.08 -5.41 -6.55
N TYR A 100 5.73 -6.50 -7.23
CA TYR A 100 4.81 -6.48 -8.36
C TYR A 100 3.34 -6.25 -8.00
N ASN A 101 2.96 -6.40 -6.72
CA ASN A 101 1.59 -6.15 -6.27
C ASN A 101 1.18 -4.69 -6.52
N ILE A 102 2.10 -3.74 -6.38
CA ILE A 102 1.87 -2.28 -6.59
C ILE A 102 1.21 -1.99 -7.95
N THR A 103 1.57 -2.76 -8.98
CA THR A 103 1.10 -2.56 -10.36
C THR A 103 -0.15 -3.36 -10.71
N GLN A 104 -0.71 -4.12 -9.77
CA GLN A 104 -1.91 -4.92 -9.99
C GLN A 104 -3.17 -4.05 -9.97
N ARG A 105 -4.17 -4.41 -10.78
CA ARG A 105 -5.42 -3.64 -10.92
C ARG A 105 -6.23 -3.49 -9.63
N LYS A 106 -6.00 -4.38 -8.66
CA LYS A 106 -6.73 -4.49 -7.40
C LYS A 106 -5.92 -4.02 -6.20
N TRP A 107 -4.68 -3.55 -6.42
CA TRP A 107 -3.86 -3.03 -5.34
C TRP A 107 -4.55 -1.81 -4.72
N LEU A 108 -4.92 -1.95 -3.45
CA LEU A 108 -5.57 -0.95 -2.59
C LEU A 108 -6.80 -0.25 -3.19
N VAL A 109 -7.53 -0.87 -4.12
CA VAL A 109 -8.67 -0.21 -4.80
C VAL A 109 -9.80 0.19 -3.85
N GLY A 110 -9.91 -0.45 -2.68
CA GLY A 110 -10.82 -0.06 -1.62
C GLY A 110 -10.50 1.32 -1.02
N ASP A 111 -9.23 1.72 -1.06
CA ASP A 111 -8.72 2.99 -0.53
C ASP A 111 -8.44 4.03 -1.63
N GLY A 112 -8.67 3.69 -2.90
CA GLY A 112 -8.39 4.56 -4.06
C GLY A 112 -7.24 4.08 -4.95
N GLY A 113 -6.61 2.96 -4.59
CA GLY A 113 -5.67 2.21 -5.38
C GLY A 113 -4.39 2.97 -5.70
N LEU A 114 -3.87 2.78 -6.92
CA LEU A 114 -2.59 3.33 -7.33
C LEU A 114 -2.51 4.87 -7.22
N LYS A 115 -3.65 5.57 -7.26
CA LYS A 115 -3.71 7.04 -7.07
C LYS A 115 -3.27 7.49 -5.68
N ARG A 116 -3.26 6.58 -4.69
CA ARG A 116 -2.78 6.84 -3.33
C ARG A 116 -1.27 6.69 -3.18
N LEU A 117 -0.57 6.06 -4.12
CA LEU A 117 0.86 5.85 -3.99
C LEU A 117 1.58 7.20 -4.12
N VAL A 118 2.17 7.72 -3.04
CA VAL A 118 2.82 9.05 -3.01
C VAL A 118 4.34 8.97 -2.87
N TRP A 119 4.88 7.84 -2.41
CA TRP A 119 6.32 7.69 -2.20
C TRP A 119 6.77 6.24 -2.38
N ILE A 120 7.86 6.03 -3.13
CA ILE A 120 8.58 4.75 -3.22
C ILE A 120 10.08 5.02 -3.37
N PRO A 121 10.98 4.14 -2.89
CA PRO A 121 12.41 4.28 -3.15
C PRO A 121 12.72 4.33 -4.64
N LYS A 122 13.71 5.14 -5.02
CA LYS A 122 14.10 5.30 -6.43
C LYS A 122 14.47 3.96 -7.07
N ILE A 123 15.19 3.10 -6.34
CA ILE A 123 15.53 1.74 -6.80
C ILE A 123 14.28 0.92 -7.17
N LEU A 124 13.21 1.02 -6.37
CA LEU A 124 11.95 0.34 -6.64
C LEU A 124 11.22 1.00 -7.80
N LYS A 125 11.22 2.35 -7.86
CA LYS A 125 10.63 3.13 -8.96
C LYS A 125 11.23 2.74 -10.32
N GLU A 126 12.54 2.57 -10.38
CA GLU A 126 13.27 2.12 -11.57
C GLU A 126 12.94 0.66 -11.90
N GLU A 127 12.93 -0.23 -10.91
CA GLU A 127 12.65 -1.66 -11.09
C GLU A 127 11.25 -1.93 -11.66
N ILE A 128 10.21 -1.27 -11.13
CA ILE A 128 8.82 -1.48 -11.58
C ILE A 128 8.32 -0.42 -12.56
N GLY A 129 9.16 0.52 -12.98
CA GLY A 129 8.79 1.74 -13.70
C GLY A 129 7.96 1.50 -14.95
N GLU A 130 8.36 0.56 -15.81
CA GLU A 130 7.63 0.25 -17.05
C GLU A 130 6.24 -0.32 -16.79
N ARG A 131 6.11 -1.19 -15.77
CA ARG A 131 4.82 -1.74 -15.35
C ARG A 131 3.94 -0.66 -14.72
N LEU A 132 4.55 0.21 -13.93
CA LEU A 132 3.88 1.30 -13.24
C LEU A 132 3.34 2.34 -14.23
N LYS A 133 4.13 2.76 -15.23
CA LYS A 133 3.69 3.63 -16.33
C LYS A 133 2.52 3.03 -17.10
N LYS A 134 2.59 1.73 -17.45
CA LYS A 134 1.49 1.03 -18.12
C LYS A 134 0.22 1.07 -17.27
N ARG A 135 0.33 0.75 -15.98
CA ARG A 135 -0.83 0.77 -15.08
C ARG A 135 -1.38 2.19 -14.86
N ALA A 136 -0.50 3.18 -14.79
CA ALA A 136 -0.82 4.60 -14.67
C ALA A 136 -1.61 5.11 -15.89
N ALA A 137 -1.20 4.73 -17.11
CA ALA A 137 -1.95 5.00 -18.32
C ALA A 137 -3.34 4.32 -18.33
N GLU A 138 -3.42 3.07 -17.86
CA GLU A 138 -4.70 2.34 -17.74
C GLU A 138 -5.69 2.99 -16.74
N ILE A 139 -5.23 3.84 -15.82
CA ILE A 139 -6.09 4.60 -14.89
C ILE A 139 -6.27 6.08 -15.28
N GLY A 140 -5.77 6.47 -16.46
CA GLY A 140 -5.90 7.83 -16.99
C GLY A 140 -4.92 8.86 -16.43
N ILE A 141 -3.81 8.43 -15.81
CA ILE A 141 -2.78 9.33 -15.24
C ILE A 141 -1.40 8.89 -15.74
N PRO A 142 -1.07 9.04 -17.03
CA PRO A 142 0.15 8.48 -17.63
C PRO A 142 1.44 9.01 -17.00
N ASN A 143 1.43 10.23 -16.46
CA ASN A 143 2.55 10.88 -15.78
C ASN A 143 2.59 10.64 -14.26
N LEU A 144 1.80 9.71 -13.72
CA LEU A 144 1.76 9.43 -12.27
C LEU A 144 3.13 9.09 -11.71
N LEU A 145 3.98 8.38 -12.47
CA LEU A 145 5.33 8.01 -12.02
C LEU A 145 6.17 9.23 -11.60
N ASP A 146 6.03 10.34 -12.33
CA ASP A 146 6.76 11.59 -12.10
C ASP A 146 6.18 12.43 -10.96
N MET A 147 4.98 12.07 -10.48
CA MET A 147 4.31 12.71 -9.35
C MET A 147 4.61 12.00 -8.03
N ILE A 148 5.10 10.76 -8.07
CA ILE A 148 5.45 9.98 -6.88
C ILE A 148 6.82 10.45 -6.39
N ALA A 149 6.92 10.80 -5.11
CA ALA A 149 8.19 11.18 -4.49
C ALA A 149 9.09 9.95 -4.26
N ASP A 150 10.37 10.20 -3.99
CA ASP A 150 11.34 9.20 -3.55
C ASP A 150 12.34 9.85 -2.59
N GLU A 151 13.35 9.11 -2.14
CA GLU A 151 14.35 9.60 -1.19
C GLU A 151 15.20 10.76 -1.70
N THR A 152 15.20 11.05 -3.01
CA THR A 152 15.90 12.21 -3.58
C THR A 152 15.10 13.51 -3.44
N ILE A 153 13.80 13.40 -3.15
CA ILE A 153 12.91 14.51 -2.83
C ILE A 153 12.85 14.74 -1.32
N GLY A 154 12.66 13.67 -0.55
CA GLY A 154 12.53 13.74 0.90
C GLY A 154 12.22 12.38 1.54
N VAL A 155 12.43 12.30 2.85
CA VAL A 155 12.20 11.13 3.69
C VAL A 155 11.27 11.43 4.88
N THR A 156 10.62 12.59 4.91
CA THR A 156 9.52 12.94 5.83
C THR A 156 8.28 13.37 5.05
N GLU A 157 7.08 13.31 5.66
CA GLU A 157 5.86 13.83 5.03
C GLU A 157 5.96 15.33 4.74
N GLU A 158 6.61 16.09 5.62
CA GLU A 158 6.81 17.54 5.49
C GLU A 158 7.71 17.89 4.29
N GLU A 159 8.75 17.09 4.03
CA GLU A 159 9.67 17.31 2.91
C GLU A 159 9.01 17.00 1.56
N ILE A 160 8.17 15.96 1.49
CA ILE A 160 7.58 15.52 0.22
C ILE A 160 6.27 16.24 -0.11
N LEU A 161 5.53 16.76 0.87
CA LEU A 161 4.24 17.42 0.65
C LEU A 161 4.30 18.60 -0.33
N PRO A 162 5.32 19.50 -0.27
CA PRO A 162 5.47 20.56 -1.27
C PRO A 162 5.63 20.03 -2.70
N PHE A 163 6.40 18.95 -2.88
CA PHE A 163 6.58 18.31 -4.19
C PHE A 163 5.25 17.69 -4.68
N LEU A 164 4.54 16.97 -3.81
CA LEU A 164 3.23 16.39 -4.16
C LEU A 164 2.23 17.48 -4.56
N THR A 165 2.28 18.64 -3.90
CA THR A 165 1.44 19.81 -4.20
C THR A 165 1.83 20.42 -5.54
N GLU A 166 3.12 20.65 -5.80
CA GLU A 166 3.63 21.18 -7.07
C GLU A 166 3.24 20.28 -8.25
N LYS A 167 3.31 18.96 -8.07
CA LYS A 167 2.93 17.97 -9.08
C LYS A 167 1.42 17.76 -9.21
N ASN A 168 0.60 18.42 -8.39
CA ASN A 168 -0.84 18.16 -8.28
C ASN A 168 -1.14 16.66 -8.12
N HIS A 169 -0.46 16.00 -7.19
CA HIS A 169 -0.60 14.57 -6.98
C HIS A 169 -2.07 14.22 -6.64
N PRO A 170 -2.69 13.22 -7.32
CA PRO A 170 -4.13 12.95 -7.19
C PRO A 170 -4.58 12.68 -5.75
N ALA A 171 -3.75 11.99 -4.96
CA ALA A 171 -4.03 11.68 -3.54
C ALA A 171 -4.48 12.90 -2.72
N LEU A 172 -3.92 14.09 -2.96
CA LEU A 172 -4.21 15.31 -2.18
C LEU A 172 -5.65 15.83 -2.37
N SER A 173 -6.32 15.42 -3.46
CA SER A 173 -7.67 15.86 -3.81
C SER A 173 -8.75 14.79 -3.60
N MET A 174 -8.34 13.60 -3.16
CA MET A 174 -9.25 12.49 -2.85
C MET A 174 -9.82 12.66 -1.45
N ASP A 175 -10.90 11.92 -1.15
CA ASP A 175 -11.45 11.85 0.21
C ASP A 175 -10.37 11.48 1.24
N PRO A 176 -10.51 11.85 2.52
CA PRO A 176 -9.58 11.45 3.57
C PRO A 176 -9.37 9.93 3.60
N ILE A 177 -8.12 9.48 3.57
CA ILE A 177 -7.80 8.04 3.55
C ILE A 177 -8.18 7.32 4.86
N LEU A 178 -8.22 8.04 5.99
CA LEU A 178 -8.54 7.49 7.31
C LEU A 178 -10.03 7.59 7.70
N GLY A 179 -10.89 8.12 6.82
CA GLY A 179 -12.30 8.40 7.12
C GLY A 179 -12.51 9.80 7.68
#